data_AF-A0A6P0MF30-F1
#
_entry.id   AF-A0A6P0MF30-F1
#
_cell.length_a   1.000
_cell.length_b   1.000
_cell.length_c   1.000
_cell.angle_alpha   90.00
_cell.angle_beta   90.00
_cell.angle_gamma   90.00
#
_symmetry.space_group_name_H-M   'P 1'
#
loop_
_entity.id
_entity.type
_entity.pdbx_description
1 polymer ?
#
loop_
_entity_poly.entity_id
_entity_poly.type
_entity_poly.pdbx_seq_one_letter_code
_entity_poly.pdbx_strand_id
1 'polypeptide(L)'
;MKASVISIQPLEGTNQFQVLMLIGNNHKQFTFTVEQPQQESFAVIGGDIDFCKFFSFNQHISAKVGDLVGQVDRGQIIKLPVAVGDFYTPEVAIEQQKRFRSRDDMFNKQPVAE
;
A
#
# COMPACT_ATOMS: atom_id res chain seq x y z
N MET A 1 -10.03 5.84 4.58
CA MET A 1 -10.19 6.71 3.39
C MET A 1 -9.96 5.87 2.15
N LYS A 2 -10.75 6.01 1.08
CA LYS A 2 -10.50 5.21 -0.13
C LYS A 2 -9.20 5.67 -0.82
N ALA A 3 -8.39 4.72 -1.24
CA ALA A 3 -7.18 4.94 -2.01
C ALA A 3 -7.34 4.35 -3.41
N SER A 4 -6.97 5.12 -4.43
CA SER A 4 -6.98 4.69 -5.84
C SER A 4 -5.72 5.16 -6.56
N VAL A 5 -5.25 4.37 -7.53
CA VAL A 5 -4.24 4.80 -8.49
C VAL A 5 -4.96 5.40 -9.70
N ILE A 6 -4.55 6.60 -10.10
CA ILE A 6 -5.18 7.37 -11.18
C ILE A 6 -4.31 7.38 -12.44
N SER A 7 -2.99 7.44 -12.28
CA SER A 7 -2.03 7.35 -13.38
C SER A 7 -0.77 6.60 -12.96
N ILE A 8 -0.17 5.90 -13.92
CA ILE A 8 1.17 5.32 -13.86
C ILE A 8 1.83 5.72 -15.17
N GLN A 9 2.93 6.46 -15.10
CA GLN A 9 3.63 6.96 -16.28
C GLN A 9 5.12 6.59 -16.18
N PRO A 10 5.71 5.96 -17.20
CA PRO A 10 7.15 5.74 -17.22
C PRO A 10 7.88 7.08 -17.31
N LEU A 11 9.02 7.19 -16.64
CA LEU A 11 9.96 8.29 -16.82
C LEU A 11 10.95 7.89 -17.91
N GLU A 12 10.82 8.52 -19.09
CA GLU A 12 11.60 8.16 -20.28
C GLU A 12 13.11 8.12 -20.02
N GLY A 13 13.78 7.08 -20.54
CA GLY A 13 15.22 6.89 -20.35
C GLY A 13 15.63 6.37 -18.98
N THR A 14 14.67 5.99 -18.12
CA THR A 14 14.93 5.44 -16.79
C THR A 14 14.15 4.15 -16.55
N ASN A 15 14.45 3.46 -15.45
CA ASN A 15 13.67 2.34 -14.93
C ASN A 15 12.63 2.78 -13.88
N GLN A 16 12.18 4.03 -13.95
CA GLN A 16 11.31 4.63 -12.96
C GLN A 16 9.91 4.94 -13.51
N PHE A 17 8.94 4.94 -12.61
CA PHE A 17 7.54 5.23 -12.88
C PHE A 17 7.03 6.29 -11.92
N GLN A 18 6.33 7.27 -12.46
CA GLN A 18 5.59 8.25 -11.68
C GLN A 18 4.17 7.74 -11.47
N VAL A 19 3.77 7.59 -10.21
CA VAL A 19 2.47 7.06 -9.81
C VAL A 19 1.66 8.15 -9.12
N LEU A 20 0.51 8.50 -9.70
CA LEU A 20 -0.45 9.43 -9.09
C LEU A 20 -1.56 8.66 -8.39
N MET A 21 -1.79 8.98 -7.12
CA MET A 21 -2.79 8.38 -6.27
C MET A 21 -3.80 9.42 -5.77
N LEU A 22 -5.06 9.00 -5.65
CA LEU A 22 -6.11 9.72 -4.91
C LEU A 22 -6.33 9.02 -3.58
N ILE A 23 -6.14 9.73 -2.47
CA ILE A 23 -6.31 9.21 -1.11
C ILE A 23 -7.31 10.10 -0.38
N GLY A 24 -8.53 9.60 -0.19
CA GLY A 24 -9.67 10.44 0.15
C GLY A 24 -9.89 11.48 -0.96
N ASN A 25 -9.67 12.76 -0.64
CA ASN A 25 -9.77 13.87 -1.59
C ASN A 25 -8.40 14.45 -1.98
N ASN A 26 -7.30 13.83 -1.53
CA ASN A 26 -5.96 14.36 -1.70
C ASN A 26 -5.21 13.62 -2.81
N HIS A 27 -4.59 14.36 -3.71
CA HIS A 27 -3.67 13.80 -4.69
C HIS A 27 -2.28 13.64 -4.07
N LYS A 28 -1.65 12.50 -4.31
CA LYS A 28 -0.29 12.18 -3.89
C LYS A 28 0.45 11.54 -5.05
N GLN A 29 1.66 12.00 -5.29
CA GLN A 29 2.52 11.47 -6.34
C GLN A 29 3.73 10.83 -5.70
N PHE A 30 4.11 9.67 -6.21
CA PHE A 30 5.27 8.91 -5.75
C PHE A 30 6.06 8.41 -6.95
N THR A 31 7.35 8.15 -6.73
CA THR A 31 8.22 7.52 -7.70
C THR A 31 8.44 6.06 -7.34
N PHE A 32 8.35 5.19 -8.33
CA PHE A 32 8.67 3.78 -8.22
C PHE A 32 9.87 3.46 -9.11
N THR A 33 10.74 2.57 -8.65
CA THR A 33 11.86 2.02 -9.41
C THR A 33 11.62 0.54 -9.65
N VAL A 34 11.87 0.09 -10.86
CA VAL A 34 11.85 -1.32 -11.23
C VAL A 34 13.27 -1.78 -11.51
N GLU A 35 13.77 -2.74 -10.73
CA GLU A 35 15.10 -3.32 -10.90
C GLU A 35 14.97 -4.78 -11.33
N GLN A 36 15.68 -5.16 -12.40
CA GLN A 36 15.81 -6.55 -12.83
C GLN A 36 17.24 -7.01 -12.54
N PRO A 37 17.44 -7.87 -11.52
CA PRO A 37 18.76 -8.44 -11.27
C PRO A 37 19.19 -9.29 -12.47
N GLN A 38 20.45 -9.16 -12.90
CA GLN A 38 21.00 -9.74 -14.14
C GLN A 38 20.91 -11.27 -14.26
N GLN A 39 20.50 -11.99 -13.21
CA GLN A 39 20.47 -13.46 -13.16
C GLN A 39 19.15 -14.02 -12.62
N GLU A 40 18.16 -13.16 -12.36
CA GLU A 40 16.90 -13.55 -11.73
C GLU A 40 15.74 -13.36 -12.70
N SER A 41 14.76 -14.25 -12.64
CA SER A 41 13.52 -14.13 -13.43
C SER A 41 12.49 -13.20 -12.79
N PHE A 42 12.85 -12.49 -11.70
CA PHE A 42 11.96 -11.59 -10.98
C PHE A 42 12.42 -10.13 -11.12
N ALA A 43 11.44 -9.23 -11.07
CA ALA A 43 11.68 -7.80 -10.95
C ALA A 43 11.40 -7.35 -9.51
N VAL A 44 12.27 -6.50 -8.98
CA VAL A 44 12.07 -5.80 -7.71
C VAL A 44 11.40 -4.47 -7.99
N ILE A 45 10.27 -4.22 -7.33
CA ILE A 45 9.49 -2.99 -7.50
C ILE A 45 9.50 -2.26 -6.17
N GLY A 46 10.17 -1.12 -6.13
CA GLY A 46 10.34 -0.32 -4.92
C GLY A 46 9.74 1.08 -5.08
N GLY A 47 8.91 1.50 -4.12
CA GLY A 47 8.52 2.90 -4.00
C GLY A 47 9.63 3.73 -3.36
N ASP A 48 9.61 5.05 -3.60
CA ASP A 48 10.52 5.98 -2.95
C ASP A 48 10.36 6.01 -1.42
N ILE A 49 11.28 6.72 -0.76
CA ILE A 49 11.30 6.83 0.71
C ILE A 49 9.99 7.42 1.24
N ASP A 50 9.40 8.37 0.52
CA ASP A 50 8.17 9.04 0.94
C ASP A 50 6.96 8.10 0.84
N PHE A 51 6.90 7.28 -0.20
CA PHE A 51 5.92 6.21 -0.36
C PHE A 51 6.01 5.21 0.79
N CYS A 52 7.22 4.71 1.06
CA CYS A 52 7.45 3.73 2.13
C CYS A 52 7.03 4.27 3.50
N LYS A 53 7.36 5.53 3.80
CA LYS A 53 6.92 6.20 5.04
C LYS A 53 5.41 6.37 5.10
N PHE A 54 4.81 6.86 4.02
CA PHE A 54 3.39 7.17 3.94
C PHE A 54 2.51 5.92 4.10
N PHE A 55 2.92 4.79 3.51
CA PHE A 55 2.17 3.54 3.57
C PHE A 55 2.72 2.51 4.57
N SER A 56 3.55 2.94 5.53
CA SER A 56 4.14 2.06 6.56
C SER A 56 3.11 1.19 7.30
N PHE A 57 1.92 1.72 7.59
CA PHE A 57 0.79 1.01 8.22
C PHE A 57 -0.26 0.48 7.24
N ASN A 58 -0.03 0.65 5.93
CA ASN A 58 -0.98 0.35 4.86
C ASN A 58 -0.33 -0.55 3.80
N GLN A 59 0.41 -1.57 4.24
CA GLN A 59 1.22 -2.44 3.38
C GLN A 59 0.41 -3.17 2.30
N HIS A 60 -0.87 -3.45 2.54
CA HIS A 60 -1.77 -4.03 1.54
C HIS A 60 -1.95 -3.11 0.33
N ILE A 61 -2.01 -1.79 0.55
CA ILE A 61 -2.03 -0.81 -0.55
C ILE A 61 -0.67 -0.81 -1.25
N SER A 62 0.44 -0.81 -0.48
CA SER A 62 1.79 -0.84 -1.05
C SER A 62 2.01 -2.01 -2.01
N ALA A 63 1.65 -3.22 -1.58
CA ALA A 63 1.78 -4.43 -2.39
C ALA A 63 0.95 -4.34 -3.68
N LYS A 64 -0.29 -3.83 -3.58
CA LYS A 64 -1.18 -3.71 -4.74
C LYS A 64 -0.72 -2.65 -5.74
N VAL A 65 -0.18 -1.52 -5.26
CA VAL A 65 0.40 -0.50 -6.14
C VAL A 65 1.66 -1.03 -6.83
N GLY A 66 2.52 -1.73 -6.09
CA GLY A 66 3.70 -2.38 -6.67
C GLY A 66 3.35 -3.37 -7.79
N ASP A 67 2.33 -4.21 -7.58
CA ASP A 67 1.85 -5.11 -8.62
C ASP A 67 1.36 -4.36 -9.87
N LEU A 68 0.58 -3.28 -9.71
CA LEU A 68 0.12 -2.46 -10.82
C LEU A 68 1.30 -1.85 -11.61
N VAL A 69 2.32 -1.34 -10.92
CA VAL A 69 3.53 -0.82 -11.58
C VAL A 69 4.23 -1.93 -12.38
N GLY A 70 4.36 -3.13 -11.80
CA GLY A 70 4.97 -4.27 -12.49
C GLY A 70 4.18 -4.74 -13.70
N GLN A 71 2.84 -4.65 -13.65
CA GLN A 71 2.00 -4.93 -14.80
C GLN A 71 2.26 -3.92 -15.93
N VAL A 72 2.35 -2.62 -15.62
CA VAL A 72 2.67 -1.58 -16.62
C VAL A 72 4.07 -1.77 -17.19
N ASP A 73 5.06 -2.07 -16.35
CA ASP A 73 6.44 -2.36 -16.78
C ASP A 73 6.51 -3.52 -17.79
N ARG A 74 5.69 -4.55 -17.59
CA ARG A 74 5.54 -5.69 -18.52
C ARG A 74 4.68 -5.38 -19.75
N GLY A 75 4.28 -4.13 -19.97
CA GLY A 75 3.47 -3.70 -21.12
C GLY A 75 1.99 -4.08 -21.03
N GLN A 76 1.48 -4.45 -19.84
CA GLN A 76 0.05 -4.74 -19.67
C GLN A 76 -0.77 -3.46 -19.63
N ILE A 77 -1.92 -3.48 -20.31
CA ILE A 77 -2.86 -2.36 -20.34
C ILE A 77 -3.76 -2.44 -19.11
N ILE A 78 -3.66 -1.44 -18.24
CA ILE A 78 -4.48 -1.32 -17.02
C ILE A 78 -5.55 -0.23 -17.23
N LYS A 79 -6.80 -0.54 -16.87
CA LYS A 79 -7.89 0.45 -16.86
C LYS A 79 -7.83 1.28 -15.58
N LEU A 80 -7.50 2.56 -15.69
CA LEU A 80 -7.45 3.50 -14.57
C LEU A 80 -8.71 4.40 -14.54
N PRO A 81 -9.14 4.89 -13.36
CA PRO A 81 -8.53 4.68 -12.04
C PRO A 81 -8.83 3.29 -11.45
N VAL A 82 -7.89 2.75 -10.65
CA VAL A 82 -8.02 1.46 -9.94
C VAL A 82 -8.07 1.70 -8.43
N ALA A 83 -9.12 1.18 -7.78
CA ALA A 83 -9.21 1.18 -6.32
C ALA A 83 -8.20 0.19 -5.71
N VAL A 84 -7.32 0.68 -4.83
CA VAL A 84 -6.26 -0.11 -4.20
C VAL A 84 -6.51 -0.45 -2.75
N GLY A 85 -7.51 0.16 -2.11
CA GLY A 85 -8.01 -0.27 -0.80
C GLY A 85 -8.48 0.88 0.07
N ASP A 86 -8.69 0.57 1.35
CA ASP A 86 -8.93 1.54 2.40
C ASP A 86 -7.60 1.89 3.09
N PHE A 87 -7.28 3.18 3.08
CA PHE A 87 -6.17 3.79 3.79
C PHE A 87 -6.58 4.13 5.22
N TYR A 88 -5.79 3.67 6.18
CA TYR A 88 -5.94 3.92 7.60
C TYR A 88 -4.85 4.88 8.07
N THR A 89 -5.23 5.87 8.86
CA THR A 89 -4.25 6.72 9.53
C THR A 89 -3.65 5.96 10.73
N PRO A 90 -2.47 6.35 11.22
CA PRO A 90 -1.88 5.73 12.41
C PRO A 90 -2.83 5.70 13.61
N GLU A 91 -3.61 6.76 13.81
CA GLU A 91 -4.58 6.88 14.90
C GLU A 91 -5.66 5.80 14.79
N VAL A 92 -6.21 5.61 13.58
CA VAL A 92 -7.23 4.59 13.31
C VAL A 92 -6.66 3.18 13.45
N ALA A 93 -5.41 2.95 13.02
CA ALA A 93 -4.73 1.67 13.17
C ALA A 93 -4.51 1.31 14.65
N ILE A 94 -4.09 2.29 15.46
CA ILE A 94 -3.90 2.13 16.91
C ILE A 94 -5.24 1.88 17.62
N GLU A 95 -6.32 2.57 17.25
CA GLU A 95 -7.64 2.34 17.82
C GLU A 95 -8.18 0.94 17.52
N GLN A 96 -7.93 0.40 16.32
CA GLN A 96 -8.32 -0.97 15.99
C GLN A 96 -7.53 -1.99 16.81
N GLN A 97 -6.23 -1.78 17.05
CA GLN A 97 -5.44 -2.64 17.94
C GLN A 97 -5.96 -2.64 19.39
N LYS A 98 -6.41 -1.49 19.91
CA LYS A 98 -7.00 -1.42 21.26
C LYS A 98 -8.25 -2.30 21.40
N ARG A 99 -9.08 -2.40 20.36
CA ARG A 99 -10.28 -3.28 20.37
C ARG A 99 -9.94 -4.76 20.49
N PHE A 100 -8.77 -5.18 20.02
CA PHE A 100 -8.30 -6.56 20.21
C PHE A 100 -7.81 -6.79 21.65
N ARG A 101 -7.16 -5.81 22.29
CA ARG A 101 -6.78 -5.91 23.71
C ARG A 101 -7.97 -5.98 24.65
N SER A 102 -9.06 -5.27 24.35
CA SER A 102 -10.28 -5.29 25.18
C SER A 102 -11.04 -6.62 25.16
N ARG A 103 -10.71 -7.56 24.26
CA ARG A 103 -11.31 -8.90 24.24
C ARG A 103 -10.63 -9.88 25.20
N ASP A 104 -9.37 -9.67 25.54
CA ASP A 104 -8.65 -10.52 26.49
C ASP A 104 -9.11 -10.28 27.95
N ASP A 105 -9.66 -9.10 28.25
CA ASP A 105 -10.25 -8.79 29.56
C ASP A 105 -11.62 -9.48 29.79
N MET A 106 -12.25 -10.06 28.76
CA MET A 106 -13.52 -10.79 28.91
C MET A 106 -13.35 -12.24 29.38
N PHE A 107 -12.14 -12.81 29.33
CA PHE A 107 -11.89 -14.19 29.76
C PHE A 107 -11.47 -14.31 31.24
N ASN A 108 -11.32 -13.20 31.97
CA ASN A 108 -10.88 -13.22 33.37
C ASN A 108 -11.98 -12.93 34.40
N LYS A 109 -13.24 -13.24 34.06
CA LYS A 109 -14.33 -13.35 35.06
C LYS A 109 -14.73 -14.81 35.21
N GLN A 110 -13.95 -15.56 36.00
CA GLN A 110 -14.48 -16.77 36.63
C GLN A 110 -15.55 -16.33 37.66
N PRO A 111 -16.73 -16.98 37.70
CA PRO A 111 -17.67 -16.78 38.79
C PRO A 111 -17.16 -17.51 40.04
N VAL A 112 -17.40 -16.88 41.19
CA VAL A 112 -17.15 -17.39 42.54
C VAL A 112 -17.95 -18.67 42.80
N ALA A 113 -17.37 -19.64 43.49
CA ALA A 113 -18.08 -20.69 44.25
C ALA A 113 -17.41 -20.74 45.64
N GLU A 114 -18.06 -20.12 46.63
CA GLU A 114 -18.74 -20.76 47.79
C GLU A 114 -17.78 -21.30 48.87
#